data_AF-A0A952TSZ7-F1
#
_entry.id   AF-A0A952TSZ7-F1
#
_cell.length_a   1.000
_cell.length_b   1.000
_cell.length_c   1.000
_cell.angle_alpha   90.00
_cell.angle_beta   90.00
_cell.angle_gamma   90.00
#
_symmetry.space_group_name_H-M   'P 1'
#
loop_
_entity.id
_entity.type
_entity.pdbx_description
1 polymer ?
#
loop_
_entity_poly.entity_id
_entity_poly.type
_entity_poly.pdbx_seq_one_letter_code
_entity_poly.pdbx_strand_id
1 'polypeptide(L)'
;MRSELRLSSDSFLSPSYDTAGPSTAQFFGAAFSNLDPAEPLRVDLRGAYSSGSPLMSYINVREFAYTSPIGEKQSFSVGRKKENWNELDRRWNYGLIEPVFKWNPLSPESQGLTGLFWNAGEGDFKVSLFGSFFFIPEQGASFEIDSDGKFVRGNPWFRRPPDSIRIFSTTSQIEYNFDR
;
A
#
# COMPACT_ATOMS: atom_id res chain seq x y z
N MET A 1 21.04 7.78 -4.48
CA MET A 1 19.74 8.44 -4.81
C MET A 1 19.35 8.15 -6.26
N ARG A 2 18.12 7.68 -6.50
CA ARG A 2 17.56 7.35 -7.82
C ARG A 2 16.17 7.96 -7.96
N SER A 3 15.97 8.71 -9.04
CA SER A 3 14.67 9.24 -9.45
C SER A 3 14.27 8.61 -10.79
N GLU A 4 13.00 8.31 -10.95
CA GLU A 4 12.47 7.67 -12.16
C GLU A 4 11.12 8.29 -12.53
N LEU A 5 10.95 8.60 -13.82
CA LEU A 5 9.65 8.95 -14.39
C LEU A 5 9.11 7.74 -15.14
N ARG A 6 7.82 7.44 -14.95
CA ARG A 6 7.16 6.30 -15.56
C ARG A 6 5.93 6.76 -16.33
N LEU A 7 5.84 6.30 -17.57
CA LEU A 7 4.61 6.35 -18.36
C LEU A 7 4.15 4.90 -18.54
N SER A 8 2.94 4.58 -18.10
CA SER A 8 2.38 3.24 -18.25
C SER A 8 0.91 3.30 -18.66
N SER A 9 0.40 2.18 -19.17
CA SER A 9 -0.99 2.02 -19.54
C SER A 9 -1.45 0.65 -19.12
N ASP A 10 -2.55 0.58 -18.36
CA ASP A 10 -3.18 -0.66 -17.95
C ASP A 10 -4.54 -0.81 -18.64
N SER A 11 -4.84 -2.02 -19.09
CA SER A 11 -6.13 -2.38 -19.70
C SER A 11 -6.82 -3.46 -18.88
N PHE A 12 -8.12 -3.28 -18.63
CA PHE A 12 -8.93 -4.14 -17.80
C PHE A 12 -9.95 -4.89 -18.64
N LEU A 13 -10.07 -6.20 -18.41
CA LEU A 13 -10.97 -7.10 -19.16
C LEU A 13 -12.32 -7.32 -18.45
N SER A 14 -12.74 -6.46 -17.52
CA SER A 14 -13.92 -6.76 -16.69
C SER A 14 -15.24 -6.63 -17.48
N PRO A 15 -16.10 -7.69 -17.49
CA PRO A 15 -17.38 -7.67 -18.20
C PRO A 15 -18.48 -6.88 -17.48
N SER A 16 -18.32 -6.59 -16.19
CA SER A 16 -19.35 -6.03 -15.30
C SER A 16 -18.91 -4.67 -14.76
N TYR A 17 -18.71 -3.73 -15.67
CA TYR A 17 -18.42 -2.34 -15.38
C TYR A 17 -19.74 -1.61 -15.07
N ASP A 18 -20.38 -1.90 -13.92
CA ASP A 18 -21.67 -1.27 -13.55
C ASP A 18 -21.54 0.20 -13.12
N THR A 19 -20.37 0.83 -13.26
CA THR A 19 -20.21 2.29 -13.11
C THR A 19 -19.16 2.86 -14.07
N ALA A 20 -19.56 3.18 -15.30
CA ALA A 20 -19.07 4.24 -16.19
C ALA A 20 -17.61 4.76 -16.02
N GLY A 21 -16.62 3.97 -16.43
CA GLY A 21 -15.22 4.38 -16.48
C GLY A 21 -14.48 3.70 -17.64
N PRO A 22 -13.39 4.29 -18.14
CA PRO A 22 -12.68 3.75 -19.29
C PRO A 22 -12.03 2.40 -18.94
N SER A 23 -12.13 1.43 -19.87
CA SER A 23 -11.50 0.10 -19.75
C SER A 23 -9.97 0.14 -19.81
N THR A 24 -9.41 1.30 -20.13
CA THR A 24 -7.98 1.54 -20.24
C THR A 24 -7.64 2.80 -19.45
N ALA A 25 -6.61 2.71 -18.61
CA ALA A 25 -6.10 3.83 -17.83
C ALA A 25 -4.65 4.11 -18.23
N GLN A 26 -4.35 5.35 -18.58
CA GLN A 26 -2.98 5.82 -18.79
C GLN A 26 -2.47 6.49 -17.52
N PHE A 27 -1.23 6.22 -17.17
CA PHE A 27 -0.59 6.66 -15.94
C PHE A 27 0.64 7.49 -16.24
N PHE A 28 0.75 8.61 -15.55
CA PHE A 28 1.93 9.44 -15.46
C PHE A 28 2.43 9.36 -14.02
N GLY A 29 3.59 8.74 -13.82
CA GLY A 29 4.13 8.46 -12.50
C GLY A 29 5.55 8.96 -12.30
N ALA A 30 5.88 9.16 -11.03
CA ALA A 30 7.21 9.47 -10.55
C ALA A 30 7.54 8.58 -9.37
N ALA A 31 8.79 8.13 -9.32
CA ALA A 31 9.34 7.39 -8.19
C ALA A 31 10.63 8.06 -7.73
N PHE A 32 10.75 8.17 -6.41
CA PHE A 32 11.92 8.70 -5.73
C PHE A 32 12.41 7.67 -4.72
N SER A 33 13.69 7.29 -4.81
CA SER A 33 14.27 6.29 -3.92
C SER A 33 15.70 6.63 -3.50
N ASN A 34 15.97 6.53 -2.20
CA ASN A 34 17.28 6.46 -1.61
C ASN A 34 17.28 5.33 -0.57
N LEU A 35 17.85 4.19 -0.93
CA LEU A 35 17.86 2.98 -0.09
C LEU A 35 19.28 2.52 0.24
N ASP A 36 20.27 3.40 0.05
CA ASP A 36 21.67 3.11 0.37
C ASP A 36 21.80 2.85 1.88
N PRO A 37 22.33 1.68 2.30
CA PRO A 37 22.55 1.38 3.72
C PRO A 37 23.53 2.32 4.42
N ALA A 38 24.43 2.99 3.68
CA ALA A 38 25.39 3.94 4.24
C ALA A 38 24.74 5.29 4.59
N GLU A 39 23.59 5.61 3.99
CA GLU A 39 22.88 6.85 4.22
C GLU A 39 21.93 6.72 5.42
N PRO A 40 21.92 7.68 6.35
CA PRO A 40 21.05 7.59 7.52
C PRO A 40 19.57 7.75 7.14
N LEU A 41 19.23 8.48 6.07
CA LEU A 41 17.85 8.67 5.65
C LEU A 41 17.51 7.75 4.47
N ARG A 42 16.58 6.81 4.72
CA ARG A 42 16.05 5.89 3.71
C ARG A 42 14.67 6.33 3.26
N VAL A 43 14.46 6.46 1.95
CA VAL A 43 13.23 6.95 1.33
C VAL A 43 12.89 6.10 0.11
N ASP A 44 11.63 5.68 -0.02
CA ASP A 44 11.06 5.06 -1.22
C ASP A 44 9.60 5.52 -1.34
N LEU A 45 9.41 6.46 -2.26
CA LEU A 45 8.15 7.16 -2.52
C LEU A 45 7.79 6.96 -3.99
N ARG A 46 6.53 6.63 -4.25
CA ARG A 46 6.01 6.47 -5.62
C ARG A 46 4.67 7.18 -5.71
N GLY A 47 4.44 7.86 -6.82
CA GLY A 47 3.14 8.44 -7.13
C GLY A 47 2.80 8.19 -8.58
N ALA A 48 1.54 7.96 -8.86
CA ALA A 48 1.03 7.89 -10.22
C ALA A 48 -0.31 8.63 -10.31
N TYR A 49 -0.47 9.40 -11.37
CA TYR A 49 -1.70 10.06 -11.72
C TYR A 49 -2.29 9.40 -12.95
N SER A 50 -3.59 9.08 -12.91
CA SER A 50 -4.30 8.53 -14.05
C SER A 50 -5.24 9.53 -14.68
N SER A 51 -5.05 9.79 -15.98
CA SER A 51 -5.94 10.65 -16.74
C SER A 51 -7.23 9.91 -17.09
N GLY A 52 -8.39 10.50 -16.74
CA GLY A 52 -9.70 9.90 -17.00
C GLY A 52 -10.15 8.83 -16.00
N SER A 53 -9.31 8.46 -15.03
CA SER A 53 -9.67 7.58 -13.92
C SER A 53 -9.03 8.06 -12.60
N PRO A 54 -9.54 9.15 -11.98
CA PRO A 54 -8.90 9.73 -10.79
C PRO A 54 -8.71 8.74 -9.62
N LEU A 55 -9.64 7.79 -9.44
CA LEU A 55 -9.54 6.72 -8.42
C LEU A 55 -8.38 5.75 -8.65
N MET A 56 -7.79 5.76 -9.85
CA MET A 56 -6.58 5.02 -10.19
C MET A 56 -5.30 5.79 -9.82
N SER A 57 -5.40 7.05 -9.43
CA SER A 57 -4.23 7.80 -8.94
C SER A 57 -3.87 7.34 -7.53
N TYR A 58 -2.58 7.30 -7.23
CA TYR A 58 -2.10 6.90 -5.90
C TYR A 58 -0.80 7.58 -5.51
N ILE A 59 -0.55 7.62 -4.20
CA ILE A 59 0.75 7.90 -3.59
C ILE A 59 1.04 6.72 -2.66
N ASN A 60 2.21 6.10 -2.85
CA ASN A 60 2.68 4.96 -2.07
C ASN A 60 4.00 5.33 -1.38
N VAL A 61 3.97 5.37 -0.04
CA VAL A 61 5.16 5.49 0.81
C VAL A 61 5.58 4.09 1.25
N ARG A 62 6.58 3.54 0.58
CA ARG A 62 7.07 2.19 0.85
C ARG A 62 8.08 2.17 1.99
N GLU A 63 8.97 3.16 2.01
CA GLU A 63 9.96 3.32 3.06
C GLU A 63 10.21 4.80 3.33
N PHE A 64 10.26 5.18 4.60
CA PHE A 64 10.66 6.50 5.06
C PHE A 64 11.17 6.34 6.50
N ALA A 65 12.48 6.15 6.66
CA ALA A 65 13.07 5.86 7.95
C ALA A 65 14.42 6.55 8.12
N TYR A 66 14.66 7.06 9.32
CA TYR A 66 15.98 7.50 9.75
C TYR A 66 16.66 6.35 10.49
N THR A 67 17.90 6.02 10.12
CA THR A 67 18.73 4.98 10.70
C THR A 67 20.01 5.59 11.22
N SER A 68 20.34 5.31 12.48
CA SER A 68 21.56 5.74 13.14
C SER A 68 22.33 4.50 13.61
N PRO A 69 23.61 4.34 13.23
CA PRO A 69 24.45 3.29 13.79
C PRO A 69 24.73 3.58 15.27
N ILE A 70 24.66 2.55 16.10
CA ILE A 70 25.02 2.61 17.53
C ILE A 70 26.20 1.65 17.72
N GLY A 71 27.41 2.17 17.50
CA GLY A 71 28.63 1.35 17.43
C GLY A 71 28.76 0.61 16.09
N GLU A 72 29.65 -0.39 16.04
CA GLU A 72 30.04 -1.03 14.77
C GLU A 72 29.05 -2.09 14.27
N LYS A 73 28.26 -2.69 15.18
CA LYS A 73 27.41 -3.86 14.90
C LYS A 73 25.95 -3.69 15.27
N GLN A 74 25.54 -2.45 15.58
CA GLN A 74 24.16 -2.16 15.93
C GLN A 74 23.65 -0.94 15.18
N SER A 75 22.36 -0.92 14.92
CA SER A 75 21.67 0.22 14.35
C SER A 75 20.32 0.40 14.99
N PHE A 76 19.92 1.65 15.12
CA PHE A 76 18.60 2.04 15.53
C PHE A 76 17.91 2.78 14.40
N SER A 77 16.66 2.46 14.12
CA SER A 77 15.88 3.14 13.10
C SER A 77 14.52 3.60 13.64
N VAL A 78 14.03 4.72 13.12
CA VAL A 78 12.70 5.26 13.41
C VAL A 78 12.01 5.66 12.11
N GLY A 79 10.72 5.32 12.00
CA GLY A 79 9.88 5.66 10.84
C GLY A 79 9.24 4.42 10.23
N ARG A 80 8.97 4.48 8.92
CA ARG A 80 8.43 3.38 8.13
C ARG A 80 9.57 2.64 7.44
N LYS A 81 9.97 1.48 7.95
CA LYS A 81 11.15 0.73 7.46
C LYS A 81 10.78 -0.66 6.95
N LYS A 82 11.36 -1.06 5.82
CA LYS A 82 11.31 -2.45 5.35
C LYS A 82 12.46 -3.25 5.97
N GLU A 83 12.14 -4.41 6.55
CA GLU A 83 13.09 -5.29 7.20
C GLU A 83 12.80 -6.74 6.81
N ASN A 84 13.83 -7.59 6.68
CA ASN A 84 13.61 -8.97 6.22
C ASN A 84 13.14 -9.89 7.36
N TRP A 85 11.91 -9.71 7.84
CA TRP A 85 11.35 -10.56 8.87
C TRP A 85 11.14 -12.00 8.39
N ASN A 86 10.70 -12.16 7.15
CA ASN A 86 10.42 -13.45 6.54
C ASN A 86 10.59 -13.36 5.02
N GLU A 87 11.55 -14.13 4.49
CA GLU A 87 11.86 -14.16 3.06
C GLU A 87 10.70 -14.70 2.21
N LEU A 88 9.91 -15.64 2.73
CA LEU A 88 8.77 -16.22 2.04
C LEU A 88 7.61 -15.23 1.97
N ASP A 89 7.29 -14.54 3.07
CA ASP A 89 6.27 -13.47 3.06
C ASP A 89 6.63 -12.38 2.04
N ARG A 90 7.90 -11.93 2.07
CA ARG A 90 8.37 -10.86 1.18
C ARG A 90 8.43 -11.27 -0.29
N ARG A 91 8.84 -12.51 -0.58
CA ARG A 91 8.97 -13.00 -1.96
C ARG A 91 7.61 -13.14 -2.65
N TRP A 92 6.59 -13.54 -1.90
CA TRP A 92 5.25 -13.78 -2.42
C TRP A 92 4.28 -12.61 -2.14
N ASN A 93 4.74 -11.59 -1.40
CA ASN A 93 3.93 -10.45 -0.96
C ASN A 93 2.63 -10.87 -0.26
N TYR A 94 2.67 -11.85 0.65
CA TYR A 94 1.46 -12.30 1.35
C TYR A 94 0.89 -11.23 2.28
N GLY A 95 1.77 -10.41 2.87
CA GLY A 95 1.39 -9.35 3.80
C GLY A 95 1.17 -9.86 5.22
N LEU A 96 1.82 -10.97 5.60
CA LEU A 96 1.66 -11.58 6.92
C LEU A 96 2.30 -10.75 8.03
N ILE A 97 3.46 -10.15 7.75
CA ILE A 97 4.19 -9.32 8.71
C ILE A 97 4.25 -7.88 8.19
N GLU A 98 4.76 -7.67 6.98
CA GLU A 98 4.86 -6.35 6.38
C GLU A 98 3.57 -5.99 5.63
N PRO A 99 2.99 -4.80 5.83
CA PRO A 99 1.82 -4.39 5.06
C PRO A 99 2.15 -4.30 3.58
N VAL A 100 1.17 -4.57 2.73
CA VAL A 100 1.29 -4.52 1.27
C VAL A 100 0.36 -3.48 0.68
N PHE A 101 0.86 -2.80 -0.34
CA PHE A 101 0.10 -1.91 -1.19
C PHE A 101 -0.56 -2.76 -2.29
N LYS A 102 -1.87 -2.99 -2.14
CA LYS A 102 -2.73 -3.83 -3.00
C LYS A 102 -3.63 -3.00 -3.90
N TRP A 103 -3.22 -1.78 -4.26
CA TRP A 103 -3.97 -0.93 -5.20
C TRP A 103 -4.21 -1.63 -6.55
N ASN A 104 -3.21 -2.38 -7.04
CA ASN A 104 -3.35 -3.39 -8.08
C ASN A 104 -3.01 -4.77 -7.46
N PRO A 105 -4.01 -5.62 -7.15
CA PRO A 105 -3.80 -6.94 -6.55
C PRO A 105 -2.96 -7.90 -7.39
N LEU A 106 -2.78 -7.67 -8.69
CA LEU A 106 -1.90 -8.48 -9.54
C LEU A 106 -0.42 -8.12 -9.38
N SER A 107 -0.11 -6.95 -8.82
CA SER A 107 1.24 -6.47 -8.58
C SER A 107 1.33 -5.81 -7.19
N PRO A 108 1.12 -6.58 -6.10
CA PRO A 108 1.21 -6.05 -4.75
C PRO A 108 2.65 -5.61 -4.45
N GLU A 109 2.78 -4.45 -3.78
CA GLU A 109 4.09 -3.93 -3.38
C GLU A 109 4.22 -3.94 -1.84
N SER A 110 5.18 -4.68 -1.29
CA SER A 110 5.45 -4.63 0.16
C SER A 110 5.92 -3.25 0.62
N GLN A 111 5.41 -2.84 1.77
CA GLN A 111 5.64 -1.57 2.45
C GLN A 111 6.24 -1.81 3.85
N GLY A 112 6.98 -0.84 4.36
CA GLY A 112 7.63 -0.96 5.66
C GLY A 112 6.66 -0.94 6.84
N LEU A 113 7.11 -1.51 7.96
CA LEU A 113 6.45 -1.33 9.25
C LEU A 113 6.75 0.06 9.80
N THR A 114 5.78 0.66 10.49
CA THR A 114 5.97 1.97 11.13
C THR A 114 6.30 1.77 12.60
N GLY A 115 7.44 2.29 13.05
CA GLY A 115 7.85 2.17 14.46
C GLY A 115 9.32 2.44 14.71
N LEU A 116 9.81 1.84 15.77
CA LEU A 116 11.21 1.81 16.20
C LEU A 116 11.80 0.43 15.90
N PHE A 117 13.03 0.43 15.43
CA PHE A 117 13.77 -0.76 15.06
C PHE A 117 15.12 -0.74 15.74
N TRP A 118 15.51 -1.85 16.35
CA TRP A 118 16.88 -2.06 16.80
C TRP A 118 17.39 -3.33 16.15
N ASN A 119 18.53 -3.23 15.49
CA ASN A 119 19.20 -4.34 14.84
C ASN A 119 20.58 -4.50 15.45
N ALA A 120 20.96 -5.72 15.80
CA ALA A 120 22.31 -6.04 16.24
C ALA A 120 22.78 -7.38 15.66
N GLY A 121 24.07 -7.47 15.33
CA GLY A 121 24.68 -8.72 14.90
C GLY A 121 25.68 -8.54 13.77
N GLU A 122 26.41 -9.62 13.49
CA GLU A 122 27.46 -9.70 12.48
C GLU A 122 27.52 -11.12 11.91
N GLY A 123 27.87 -11.27 10.64
CA GLY A 123 27.92 -12.56 9.97
C GLY A 123 26.54 -13.19 9.83
N ASP A 124 26.44 -14.47 10.22
CA ASP A 124 25.24 -15.30 10.05
C ASP A 124 24.16 -15.05 11.11
N PHE A 125 24.49 -14.34 12.19
CA PHE A 125 23.56 -14.05 13.28
C PHE A 125 23.19 -12.57 13.32
N LYS A 126 21.91 -12.29 13.09
CA LYS A 126 21.31 -10.97 13.20
C LYS A 126 20.06 -11.05 14.05
N VAL A 127 19.93 -10.13 14.98
CA VAL A 127 18.76 -9.96 15.84
C VAL A 127 18.12 -8.63 15.51
N SER A 128 16.81 -8.67 15.27
CA SER A 128 15.99 -7.51 14.96
C SER A 128 14.86 -7.41 15.97
N LEU A 129 14.77 -6.29 16.66
CA LEU A 129 13.67 -5.94 17.55
C LEU A 129 12.86 -4.81 16.94
N PHE A 130 11.54 -4.91 17.06
CA PHE A 130 10.60 -3.94 16.53
C PHE A 130 9.54 -3.60 17.58
N GLY A 131 9.23 -2.32 17.68
CA GLY A 131 8.12 -1.81 18.48
C GLY A 131 7.38 -0.71 17.72
N SER A 132 6.06 -0.71 17.79
CA SER A 132 5.21 0.25 17.09
C SER A 132 4.23 0.92 18.04
N PHE A 133 4.06 2.23 17.87
CA PHE A 133 3.01 3.00 18.55
C PHE A 133 1.70 3.04 17.74
N PHE A 134 1.78 2.95 16.42
CA PHE A 134 0.63 2.93 15.52
C PHE A 134 0.96 2.13 14.26
N PHE A 135 -0.02 1.35 13.82
CA PHE A 135 0.11 0.49 12.65
C PHE A 135 -0.60 1.12 11.46
N ILE A 136 0.13 1.33 10.35
CA ILE A 136 -0.48 1.71 9.07
C ILE A 136 -0.81 0.41 8.34
N PRO A 137 -2.10 0.08 8.15
CA PRO A 137 -2.52 -1.16 7.54
C PRO A 137 -2.20 -1.21 6.04
N GLU A 138 -2.46 -2.37 5.45
CA GLU A 138 -2.46 -2.55 4.00
C GLU A 138 -3.37 -1.53 3.32
N GLN A 139 -2.93 -1.04 2.16
CA GLN A 139 -3.70 -0.08 1.36
C GLN A 139 -4.27 -0.80 0.14
N GLY A 140 -5.60 -0.84 0.06
CA GLY A 140 -6.33 -1.56 -0.98
C GLY A 140 -6.77 -0.69 -2.15
N ALA A 141 -7.76 -1.22 -2.87
CA ALA A 141 -8.45 -0.54 -3.95
C ALA A 141 -9.15 0.75 -3.48
N SER A 142 -9.01 1.82 -4.25
CA SER A 142 -9.68 3.11 -3.97
C SER A 142 -11.17 3.06 -4.32
N PHE A 143 -12.00 3.76 -3.56
CA PHE A 143 -13.43 3.91 -3.79
C PHE A 143 -13.93 5.28 -3.33
N GLU A 144 -15.14 5.63 -3.77
CA GLU A 144 -15.84 6.87 -3.44
C GLU A 144 -17.21 6.54 -2.87
N ILE A 145 -17.60 7.24 -1.82
CA ILE A 145 -18.88 7.10 -1.13
C ILE A 145 -19.63 8.44 -1.23
N ASP A 146 -20.92 8.38 -1.53
CA ASP A 146 -21.82 9.54 -1.48
C ASP A 146 -22.11 9.99 -0.03
N SER A 147 -22.69 11.17 0.09
CA SER A 147 -23.34 11.71 1.29
C SER A 147 -24.32 10.74 1.97
N ASP A 148 -24.98 9.87 1.21
CA ASP A 148 -25.92 8.85 1.71
C ASP A 148 -25.26 7.53 2.14
N GLY A 149 -23.92 7.46 2.24
CA GLY A 149 -23.21 6.24 2.67
C GLY A 149 -23.14 5.12 1.60
N LYS A 150 -23.52 5.43 0.35
CA LYS A 150 -23.51 4.48 -0.77
C LYS A 150 -22.21 4.58 -1.57
N PHE A 151 -21.66 3.44 -1.94
CA PHE A 151 -20.50 3.38 -2.83
C PHE A 151 -20.91 3.81 -4.25
N VAL A 152 -20.38 4.93 -4.74
CA VAL A 152 -20.75 5.47 -6.05
C VAL A 152 -19.76 5.08 -7.14
N ARG A 153 -18.48 4.94 -6.78
CA ARG A 153 -17.39 4.63 -7.72
C ARG A 153 -16.31 3.83 -7.03
N GLY A 154 -15.61 3.03 -7.80
CA GLY A 154 -14.47 2.23 -7.34
C GLY A 154 -13.42 2.16 -8.43
N ASN A 155 -12.18 1.89 -8.04
CA ASN A 155 -11.18 1.44 -8.99
C ASN A 155 -11.57 0.02 -9.51
N PRO A 156 -10.99 -0.48 -10.63
CA PRO A 156 -11.35 -1.77 -11.23
C PRO A 156 -11.17 -2.99 -10.32
N TRP A 157 -10.42 -2.84 -9.23
CA TRP A 157 -10.15 -3.89 -8.24
C TRP A 157 -11.08 -3.81 -7.03
N PHE A 158 -11.86 -2.73 -6.90
CA PHE A 158 -12.84 -2.56 -5.85
C PHE A 158 -14.09 -3.40 -6.17
N ARG A 159 -14.48 -4.26 -5.22
CA ARG A 159 -15.76 -4.98 -5.30
C ARG A 159 -16.75 -4.31 -4.36
N ARG A 160 -17.78 -3.69 -4.94
CA ARG A 160 -18.84 -3.04 -4.19
C ARG A 160 -19.58 -4.07 -3.33
N PRO A 161 -19.69 -3.85 -2.01
CA PRO A 161 -20.58 -4.61 -1.15
C PRO A 161 -22.04 -4.48 -1.60
N PRO A 162 -22.92 -5.47 -1.34
CA PRO A 162 -24.31 -5.36 -1.72
C PRO A 162 -25.01 -4.21 -1.00
N ASP A 163 -25.91 -3.50 -1.70
CA ASP A 163 -26.67 -2.37 -1.12
C ASP A 163 -27.93 -2.83 -0.36
N SER A 164 -28.34 -4.08 -0.54
CA SER A 164 -29.50 -4.65 0.12
C SER A 164 -29.35 -6.14 0.36
N ILE A 165 -30.05 -6.63 1.38
CA ILE A 165 -30.16 -8.05 1.69
C ILE A 165 -31.65 -8.43 1.81
N ARG A 166 -31.99 -9.64 1.36
CA ARG A 166 -33.33 -10.18 1.52
C ARG A 166 -33.39 -11.06 2.76
N ILE A 167 -34.15 -10.63 3.77
CA ILE A 167 -34.38 -11.38 5.01
C ILE A 167 -35.89 -11.65 5.14
N PHE A 168 -36.28 -12.93 5.28
CA PHE A 168 -37.68 -13.36 5.42
C PHE A 168 -38.66 -12.75 4.39
N SER A 169 -38.25 -12.70 3.12
CA SER A 169 -39.01 -12.10 2.00
C SER A 169 -39.13 -10.57 2.01
N THR A 170 -38.53 -9.88 2.96
CA THR A 170 -38.41 -8.41 2.97
C THR A 170 -37.03 -8.01 2.46
N THR A 171 -36.99 -7.05 1.52
CA THR A 171 -35.73 -6.44 1.07
C THR A 171 -35.39 -5.30 2.02
N SER A 172 -34.30 -5.45 2.78
CA SER A 172 -33.78 -4.42 3.67
C SER A 172 -32.56 -3.77 3.04
N GLN A 173 -32.55 -2.42 3.00
CA GLN A 173 -31.38 -1.66 2.57
C GLN A 173 -30.28 -1.77 3.62
N ILE A 174 -29.03 -1.87 3.17
CA ILE A 174 -27.86 -1.87 4.03
C ILE A 174 -27.28 -0.46 4.01
N GLU A 175 -27.16 0.14 5.19
CA GLU A 175 -26.50 1.42 5.37
C GLU A 175 -25.11 1.19 5.96
N TYR A 176 -24.08 1.69 5.27
CA TYR A 176 -22.71 1.60 5.73
C TYR A 176 -22.33 2.89 6.45
N ASN A 177 -22.12 2.80 7.77
CA ASN A 177 -21.57 3.90 8.53
C ASN A 177 -20.04 3.76 8.63
N PHE A 178 -19.34 4.80 8.19
CA PHE A 178 -17.89 4.91 8.33
C PHE A 178 -17.60 6.00 9.35
N ASP A 179 -17.08 5.61 10.51
CA ASP A 179 -16.53 6.56 11.46
C ASP A 179 -15.37 7.30 10.78
N ARG A 180 -15.54 8.62 10.60
CA ARG A 180 -14.55 9.50 9.95
C ARG A 180 -13.40 9.85 10.89
#